data_AF-A0A482W755-F1
#
_entry.id   AF-A0A482W755-F1
#
_cell.length_a   1.000
_cell.length_b   1.000
_cell.length_c   1.000
_cell.angle_alpha   90.00
_cell.angle_beta   90.00
_cell.angle_gamma   90.00
#
_symmetry.space_group_name_H-M   'P 1'
#
loop_
_entity.id
_entity.type
_entity.pdbx_description
1 polymer ?
#
loop_
_entity_poly.entity_id
_entity_poly.type
_entity_poly.pdbx_seq_one_letter_code
_entity_poly.pdbx_strand_id
1 'polypeptide(L)'
;MAKGLNRFKILTWKNYILARRRLLSLVCEIVALPLLCCLFVVYRILLPVDEEPEMIYKSFGVSDSLSSFCSRSKGLPVAYSPNSPFVTKIVKGMCRRILVEGFSDANELDKAINKNFYYFAAIQFDDVLSTSVFDSSIDEWNTPELYPKDERSPRDSSDQFGGSPHYRERHFLFLQKALIFGLIDSRSDIIGNFKVELKRYPHPQCYGDDFYGSVFVLFMFLIILSGLLYCFVCLIKEVTLEKQKQRKVLIRPLTFL
;
A
#
# COMPACT_ATOMS: atom_id res chain seq x y z
N MET A 1 -43.84 50.87 -39.31
CA MET A 1 -43.09 50.73 -38.03
C MET A 1 -43.64 49.67 -37.09
N ALA A 2 -44.96 49.48 -36.93
CA ALA A 2 -45.55 48.53 -35.97
C ALA A 2 -45.16 47.03 -36.14
N LYS A 3 -44.94 46.56 -37.39
CA LYS A 3 -44.50 45.17 -37.65
C LYS A 3 -43.11 44.83 -37.08
N GLY A 4 -42.22 45.81 -36.96
CA GLY A 4 -40.86 45.61 -36.40
C GLY A 4 -40.86 45.43 -34.89
N LEU A 5 -41.67 46.23 -34.18
CA LEU A 5 -41.84 46.16 -32.72
C LEU A 5 -42.48 44.85 -32.26
N ASN A 6 -43.48 44.34 -32.99
CA ASN A 6 -44.08 43.04 -32.68
C ASN A 6 -43.09 41.89 -32.86
N ARG A 7 -42.25 41.92 -33.90
CA ARG A 7 -41.16 40.94 -34.09
C ARG A 7 -40.11 41.04 -32.99
N PHE A 8 -39.73 42.24 -32.60
CA PHE A 8 -38.77 42.49 -31.51
C PHE A 8 -39.29 41.95 -30.17
N LYS A 9 -40.56 42.22 -29.82
CA LYS A 9 -41.22 41.70 -28.61
C LYS A 9 -41.25 40.17 -28.59
N ILE A 10 -41.53 39.52 -29.72
CA ILE A 10 -41.52 38.06 -29.83
C ILE A 10 -40.10 37.51 -29.66
N LEU A 11 -39.09 38.18 -30.24
CA LEU A 11 -37.69 37.78 -30.11
C LEU A 11 -37.16 37.93 -28.67
N THR A 12 -37.49 39.03 -27.99
CA THR A 12 -37.09 39.25 -26.59
C THR A 12 -37.81 38.28 -25.65
N TRP A 13 -39.11 38.04 -25.86
CA TRP A 13 -39.88 37.04 -25.10
C TRP A 13 -39.31 35.63 -25.28
N LYS A 14 -39.00 35.25 -26.52
CA LYS A 14 -38.40 33.94 -26.84
C LYS A 14 -37.00 33.81 -26.22
N ASN A 15 -36.17 34.84 -26.29
CA ASN A 15 -34.86 34.86 -25.64
C ASN A 15 -34.95 34.86 -24.12
N TYR A 16 -35.94 35.53 -23.54
CA TYR A 16 -36.20 35.56 -22.10
C TYR A 16 -36.62 34.18 -21.58
N ILE A 17 -37.52 33.48 -22.27
CA ILE A 17 -37.89 32.09 -21.93
C ILE A 17 -36.66 31.17 -22.01
N LEU A 18 -35.83 31.34 -23.04
CA LEU A 18 -34.56 30.62 -23.19
C LEU A 18 -33.52 30.96 -22.12
N ALA A 19 -33.52 32.18 -21.60
CA ALA A 19 -32.67 32.61 -20.48
C ALA A 19 -33.17 32.04 -19.15
N ARG A 20 -34.48 32.07 -18.91
CA ARG A 20 -35.12 31.56 -17.68
C ARG A 20 -34.93 30.06 -17.49
N ARG A 21 -35.03 29.26 -18.56
CA ARG A 21 -34.74 27.81 -18.50
C ARG A 21 -33.27 27.48 -18.19
N ARG A 22 -32.33 28.35 -18.57
CA ARG A 22 -30.91 28.22 -18.24
C ARG A 22 -30.60 28.62 -16.80
N LEU A 23 -31.33 29.58 -16.25
CA LEU A 23 -31.19 30.00 -14.86
C LEU A 23 -31.55 28.88 -13.87
N LEU A 24 -32.57 28.08 -14.18
CA LEU A 24 -32.92 26.90 -13.39
C LEU A 24 -31.83 25.82 -13.42
N SER A 25 -31.22 25.58 -14.58
CA SER A 25 -30.08 24.66 -14.70
C SER A 25 -28.92 25.14 -13.85
N LEU A 26 -28.54 26.41 -13.99
CA LEU A 26 -27.44 27.01 -13.23
C LEU A 26 -27.69 26.99 -11.72
N VAL A 27 -28.91 27.23 -11.26
CA VAL A 27 -29.25 27.14 -9.83
C VAL A 27 -29.12 25.70 -9.34
N CYS A 28 -29.65 24.71 -10.07
CA CYS A 28 -29.48 23.30 -9.71
C CYS A 28 -28.00 22.90 -9.67
N GLU A 29 -27.18 23.40 -10.60
CA GLU A 29 -25.73 23.15 -10.66
C GLU A 29 -24.99 23.74 -9.45
N ILE A 30 -25.26 25.00 -9.13
CA ILE A 30 -24.63 25.69 -8.01
C ILE A 30 -25.04 25.05 -6.68
N VAL A 31 -26.27 24.53 -6.56
CA VAL A 31 -26.77 23.89 -5.35
C VAL A 31 -26.31 22.43 -5.22
N ALA A 32 -26.08 21.72 -6.32
CA ALA A 32 -25.71 20.31 -6.30
C ALA A 32 -24.40 20.04 -5.55
N LEU A 33 -23.37 20.88 -5.76
CA LEU A 33 -22.07 20.70 -5.11
C LEU A 33 -22.13 20.94 -3.59
N PRO A 34 -22.70 22.06 -3.08
CA PRO A 34 -22.95 22.25 -1.65
C PRO A 34 -23.78 21.14 -1.04
N LEU A 35 -24.83 20.66 -1.74
CA LEU A 35 -25.67 19.57 -1.26
C LEU A 35 -24.86 18.27 -1.08
N LEU A 36 -23.99 17.96 -2.04
CA LEU A 36 -23.10 16.80 -1.99
C LEU A 36 -22.06 16.93 -0.86
N CYS A 37 -21.51 18.13 -0.64
CA CYS A 37 -20.67 18.43 0.52
C CYS A 37 -21.41 18.26 1.85
N CYS A 38 -22.64 18.76 1.97
CA CYS A 38 -23.45 18.59 3.17
C CYS A 38 -23.75 17.12 3.44
N LEU A 39 -24.07 16.33 2.42
CA LEU A 39 -24.29 14.90 2.54
C LEU A 39 -23.06 14.19 3.10
N PHE A 40 -21.87 14.59 2.65
CA PHE A 40 -20.61 14.03 3.15
C PHE A 40 -20.31 14.39 4.60
N VAL A 41 -20.59 15.63 5.00
CA VAL A 41 -20.48 16.04 6.41
C VAL A 41 -21.44 15.22 7.27
N VAL A 42 -22.69 15.02 6.81
CA VAL A 42 -23.65 14.17 7.52
C VAL A 42 -23.15 12.73 7.60
N TYR A 43 -22.63 12.18 6.51
CA TYR A 43 -22.06 10.82 6.50
C TYR A 43 -20.85 10.70 7.44
N ARG A 44 -20.00 11.74 7.52
CA ARG A 44 -18.89 11.79 8.47
C ARG A 44 -19.37 11.76 9.93
N ILE A 45 -20.42 12.51 10.24
CA ILE A 45 -20.99 12.56 11.59
C ILE A 45 -21.64 11.23 11.97
N LEU A 46 -22.21 10.51 10.99
CA LEU A 46 -22.89 9.24 11.24
C LEU A 46 -21.91 8.07 11.45
N LEU A 47 -20.71 8.15 10.90
CA LEU A 47 -19.67 7.13 11.09
C LEU A 47 -18.97 7.33 12.44
N PRO A 48 -19.14 6.41 13.39
CA PRO A 48 -18.35 6.44 14.62
C PRO A 48 -16.87 6.23 14.30
N VAL A 49 -16.00 6.81 15.12
CA VAL A 49 -14.57 6.55 15.11
C VAL A 49 -14.32 5.49 16.18
N ASP A 50 -13.70 4.38 15.79
CA ASP A 50 -13.35 3.32 16.73
C ASP A 50 -12.05 3.70 17.45
N GLU A 51 -12.09 3.78 18.78
CA GLU A 51 -10.89 4.00 19.59
C GLU A 51 -10.25 2.66 19.94
N GLU A 52 -9.04 2.43 19.43
CA GLU A 52 -8.23 1.29 19.83
C GLU A 52 -7.32 1.70 21.00
N PRO A 53 -7.40 1.01 22.15
CA PRO A 53 -6.59 1.35 23.33
C PRO A 53 -5.10 1.14 23.07
N GLU A 54 -4.26 1.64 23.99
CA GLU A 54 -2.82 1.38 23.97
C GLU A 54 -2.54 -0.13 23.91
N MET A 55 -1.70 -0.54 22.95
CA MET A 55 -1.39 -1.94 22.71
C MET A 55 -0.01 -2.29 23.24
N ILE A 56 0.00 -3.07 24.33
CA ILE A 56 1.23 -3.57 24.95
C ILE A 56 1.33 -5.08 24.71
N TYR A 57 2.32 -5.48 23.93
CA TYR A 57 2.57 -6.87 23.60
C TYR A 57 3.50 -7.55 24.63
N LYS A 58 3.27 -8.83 24.92
CA LYS A 58 4.14 -9.62 25.80
C LYS A 58 5.36 -10.13 25.03
N SER A 59 6.51 -10.24 25.71
CA SER A 59 7.69 -10.87 25.11
C SER A 59 7.46 -12.38 24.91
N PHE A 60 8.14 -12.95 23.92
CA PHE A 60 8.14 -14.38 23.65
C PHE A 60 9.54 -14.87 23.30
N GLY A 61 9.86 -16.09 23.73
CA GLY A 61 11.12 -16.74 23.40
C GLY A 61 11.11 -17.32 21.98
N VAL A 62 12.23 -17.18 21.27
CA VAL A 62 12.49 -17.87 20.00
C VAL A 62 13.07 -19.28 20.24
N SER A 63 13.42 -19.60 21.49
CA SER A 63 14.10 -20.84 21.91
C SER A 63 13.21 -22.08 21.98
N ASP A 64 11.88 -21.93 22.10
CA ASP A 64 10.96 -23.07 22.28
C ASP A 64 10.77 -23.89 20.99
N SER A 65 11.61 -23.65 19.97
CA SER A 65 11.44 -24.12 18.61
C SER A 65 12.57 -25.01 18.07
N LEU A 66 13.66 -25.30 18.82
CA LEU A 66 14.72 -26.18 18.30
C LEU A 66 14.18 -27.60 18.04
N SER A 67 13.45 -28.15 19.02
CA SER A 67 12.80 -29.45 18.88
C SER A 67 11.63 -29.41 17.91
N SER A 68 10.85 -28.32 17.86
CA SER A 68 9.71 -28.20 16.94
C SER A 68 10.16 -28.09 15.48
N PHE A 69 11.16 -27.26 15.18
CA PHE A 69 11.68 -27.08 13.83
C PHE A 69 12.34 -28.36 13.31
N CYS A 70 13.28 -28.95 14.07
CA CYS A 70 13.93 -30.19 13.62
C CYS A 70 12.95 -31.39 13.58
N SER A 71 11.83 -31.34 14.31
CA SER A 71 10.76 -32.36 14.26
C SER A 71 9.68 -32.09 13.22
N ARG A 72 9.54 -30.86 12.72
CA ARG A 72 8.53 -30.44 11.73
C ARG A 72 9.11 -30.40 10.32
N SER A 73 10.42 -30.23 10.16
CA SER A 73 11.13 -30.31 8.88
C SER A 73 11.12 -31.71 8.25
N LYS A 74 10.24 -32.64 8.69
CA LYS A 74 10.16 -34.06 8.33
C LYS A 74 10.29 -34.29 6.82
N GLY A 75 11.54 -34.43 6.37
CA GLY A 75 11.89 -34.78 4.99
C GLY A 75 11.93 -33.63 3.98
N LEU A 76 11.58 -32.38 4.35
CA LEU A 76 11.71 -31.27 3.40
C LEU A 76 13.14 -30.72 3.40
N PRO A 77 13.81 -30.63 2.23
CA PRO A 77 15.13 -30.02 2.12
C PRO A 77 15.09 -28.51 2.41
N VAL A 78 16.15 -28.02 3.03
CA VAL A 78 16.50 -26.60 3.05
C VAL A 78 17.47 -26.35 1.91
N ALA A 79 17.05 -25.52 0.96
CA ALA A 79 17.87 -25.11 -0.17
C ALA A 79 18.77 -23.94 0.23
N TYR A 80 20.01 -23.90 -0.23
CA TYR A 80 20.90 -22.77 -0.01
C TYR A 80 21.83 -22.50 -1.19
N SER A 81 22.31 -21.27 -1.30
CA SER A 81 23.31 -20.85 -2.28
C SER A 81 24.23 -19.79 -1.66
N PRO A 82 25.55 -19.78 -1.91
CA PRO A 82 26.29 -20.69 -2.80
C PRO A 82 26.74 -21.98 -2.10
N ASN A 83 27.02 -23.02 -2.89
CA ASN A 83 27.48 -24.32 -2.40
C ASN A 83 28.97 -24.29 -2.03
N SER A 84 29.29 -23.72 -0.88
CA SER A 84 30.64 -23.72 -0.31
C SER A 84 30.74 -24.62 0.93
N PRO A 85 31.92 -25.19 1.25
CA PRO A 85 32.09 -26.04 2.42
C PRO A 85 31.81 -25.28 3.74
N PHE A 86 32.06 -23.97 3.75
CA PHE A 86 31.76 -23.09 4.87
C PHE A 86 30.25 -22.94 5.09
N VAL A 87 29.51 -22.55 4.05
CA VAL A 87 28.04 -22.38 4.13
C VAL A 87 27.36 -23.71 4.47
N THR A 88 27.81 -24.81 3.86
CA THR A 88 27.30 -26.16 4.14
C THR A 88 27.46 -26.54 5.62
N LYS A 89 28.59 -26.18 6.25
CA LYS A 89 28.81 -26.43 7.68
C LYS A 89 27.81 -25.68 8.55
N ILE A 90 27.55 -24.41 8.24
CA ILE A 90 26.60 -23.56 8.98
C ILE A 90 25.18 -24.11 8.85
N VAL A 91 24.73 -24.39 7.62
CA VAL A 91 23.36 -24.84 7.36
C VAL A 91 23.11 -26.22 8.00
N LYS A 92 24.08 -27.15 7.93
CA LYS A 92 23.99 -28.44 8.63
C LYS A 92 24.08 -28.31 10.15
N GLY A 93 24.76 -27.28 10.66
CA GLY A 93 24.88 -26.99 12.09
C GLY A 93 23.56 -26.60 12.75
N MET A 94 22.57 -26.14 11.99
CA MET A 94 21.27 -25.71 12.52
C MET A 94 20.48 -26.85 13.19
N CYS A 95 20.53 -28.07 12.64
CA CYS A 95 19.79 -29.23 13.14
C CYS A 95 20.54 -30.53 12.83
N ARG A 96 20.54 -31.48 13.76
CA ARG A 96 21.22 -32.78 13.59
C ARG A 96 20.68 -33.65 12.44
N ARG A 97 19.43 -33.45 11.99
CA ARG A 97 18.72 -34.28 10.98
C ARG A 97 18.08 -33.45 9.87
N ILE A 98 18.72 -32.38 9.44
CA ILE A 98 18.21 -31.55 8.35
C ILE A 98 18.67 -32.08 6.99
N LEU A 99 17.74 -32.18 6.05
CA LEU A 99 18.06 -32.43 4.65
C LEU A 99 18.42 -31.09 4.01
N VAL A 100 19.56 -31.01 3.32
CA VAL A 100 20.06 -29.77 2.74
C VAL A 100 20.46 -29.98 1.29
N GLU A 101 20.16 -28.99 0.45
CA GLU A 101 20.48 -28.99 -0.97
C GLU A 101 21.19 -27.67 -1.32
N GLY A 102 22.43 -27.77 -1.80
CA GLY A 102 23.26 -26.61 -2.12
C GLY A 102 23.27 -26.34 -3.62
N PHE A 103 23.06 -25.10 -4.02
CA PHE A 103 23.11 -24.61 -5.40
C PHE A 103 24.32 -23.70 -5.59
N SER A 104 24.82 -23.58 -6.82
CA SER A 104 26.04 -22.81 -7.10
C SER A 104 25.76 -21.31 -7.09
N ASP A 105 24.68 -20.91 -7.77
CA ASP A 105 24.28 -19.51 -7.97
C ASP A 105 22.86 -19.24 -7.44
N ALA A 106 22.59 -17.98 -7.09
CA ALA A 106 21.24 -17.51 -6.74
C ALA A 106 20.20 -17.80 -7.85
N ASN A 107 20.59 -17.63 -9.11
CA ASN A 107 19.70 -17.88 -10.26
C ASN A 107 19.28 -19.36 -10.37
N GLU A 108 20.17 -20.29 -10.00
CA GLU A 108 19.85 -21.72 -10.01
C GLU A 108 18.88 -22.06 -8.87
N LEU A 109 19.12 -21.48 -7.69
CA LEU A 109 18.25 -21.60 -6.53
C LEU A 109 16.84 -21.10 -6.85
N ASP A 110 16.69 -19.92 -7.45
CA ASP A 110 15.39 -19.35 -7.83
C ASP A 110 14.64 -20.22 -8.84
N LYS A 111 15.35 -20.76 -9.85
CA LYS A 111 14.76 -21.72 -10.80
C LYS A 111 14.30 -22.99 -10.10
N ALA A 112 15.06 -23.49 -9.14
CA ALA A 112 14.73 -24.69 -8.38
C ALA A 112 13.49 -24.49 -7.49
N ILE A 113 13.39 -23.35 -6.79
CA ILE A 113 12.24 -22.99 -5.96
C ILE A 113 10.97 -22.85 -6.80
N ASN A 114 11.06 -22.16 -7.94
CA ASN A 114 9.92 -21.95 -8.83
C ASN A 114 9.43 -23.27 -9.46
N LYS A 115 10.33 -24.25 -9.64
CA LYS A 115 10.00 -25.56 -10.21
C LYS A 115 9.45 -26.54 -9.15
N ASN A 116 9.98 -26.51 -7.93
CA ASN A 116 9.64 -27.44 -6.86
C ASN A 116 9.21 -26.68 -5.59
N PHE A 117 7.92 -26.79 -5.22
CA PHE A 117 7.38 -26.20 -3.98
C PHE A 117 7.68 -27.01 -2.71
N TYR A 118 8.54 -28.03 -2.79
CA TYR A 118 8.82 -28.97 -1.69
C TYR A 118 10.08 -28.60 -0.89
N TYR A 119 10.43 -27.31 -0.82
CA TYR A 119 11.47 -26.83 0.09
C TYR A 119 10.84 -26.27 1.37
N PHE A 120 11.49 -26.53 2.51
CA PHE A 120 11.06 -25.93 3.77
C PHE A 120 11.42 -24.44 3.80
N ALA A 121 12.64 -24.12 3.38
CA ALA A 121 13.16 -22.78 3.27
C ALA A 121 14.26 -22.75 2.20
N ALA A 122 14.45 -21.57 1.60
CA ALA A 122 15.57 -21.28 0.74
C ALA A 122 16.39 -20.14 1.34
N ILE A 123 17.71 -20.29 1.33
CA ILE A 123 18.64 -19.35 1.95
C ILE A 123 19.64 -18.89 0.91
N GLN A 124 19.52 -17.63 0.50
CA GLN A 124 20.50 -16.99 -0.37
C GLN A 124 21.50 -16.24 0.51
N PHE A 125 22.75 -16.68 0.46
CA PHE A 125 23.88 -15.94 0.98
C PHE A 125 24.46 -15.06 -0.14
N ASP A 126 25.31 -14.12 0.25
CA ASP A 126 26.06 -13.33 -0.72
C ASP A 126 26.94 -14.24 -1.60
N ASP A 127 26.95 -13.99 -2.90
CA ASP A 127 27.77 -14.72 -3.88
C ASP A 127 29.26 -14.61 -3.55
N VAL A 128 29.69 -13.57 -2.82
CA VAL A 128 31.05 -13.43 -2.29
C VAL A 128 31.44 -14.64 -1.45
N LEU A 129 30.51 -15.27 -0.72
CA LEU A 129 30.77 -16.45 0.12
C LEU A 129 31.11 -17.74 -0.67
N SER A 130 31.03 -17.70 -2.00
CA SER A 130 31.60 -18.72 -2.88
C SER A 130 33.13 -18.68 -2.89
N THR A 131 33.70 -17.49 -2.72
CA THR A 131 35.13 -17.22 -2.69
C THR A 131 35.48 -16.92 -1.23
N SER A 132 36.46 -17.59 -0.64
CA SER A 132 36.73 -17.53 0.81
C SER A 132 37.25 -16.17 1.34
N VAL A 133 36.98 -15.06 0.64
CA VAL A 133 37.46 -13.71 0.94
C VAL A 133 36.25 -12.85 1.31
N PHE A 134 36.09 -12.59 2.60
CA PHE A 134 35.08 -11.68 3.12
C PHE A 134 35.64 -10.25 3.02
N ASP A 135 35.22 -9.49 2.01
CA ASP A 135 35.52 -8.05 1.98
C ASP A 135 34.57 -7.32 2.92
N SER A 136 35.11 -6.45 3.78
CA SER A 136 34.36 -5.74 4.82
C SER A 136 33.93 -4.34 4.36
N SER A 137 33.59 -4.20 3.08
CA SER A 137 32.96 -3.00 2.55
C SER A 137 31.49 -3.02 2.95
N ILE A 138 31.24 -2.66 4.21
CA ILE A 138 29.90 -2.50 4.76
C ILE A 138 29.28 -1.29 4.06
N ASP A 139 28.36 -1.54 3.13
CA ASP A 139 27.43 -0.51 2.66
C ASP A 139 26.74 0.09 3.90
N GLU A 140 26.83 1.41 4.04
CA GLU A 140 26.26 2.12 5.18
C GLU A 140 24.77 1.79 5.30
N TRP A 141 24.40 1.27 6.47
CA TRP A 141 23.03 0.85 6.77
C TRP A 141 22.12 2.08 6.69
N ASN A 142 21.26 2.16 5.66
CA ASN A 142 20.29 3.23 5.48
C ASN A 142 19.11 3.06 6.46
N THR A 143 19.34 3.39 7.74
CA THR A 143 18.33 3.33 8.80
C THR A 143 17.02 4.11 8.58
N PRO A 144 16.97 5.20 7.78
CA PRO A 144 15.74 5.95 7.52
C PRO A 144 14.67 5.18 6.71
N GLU A 145 15.01 4.08 6.04
CA GLU A 145 14.08 3.29 5.21
C GLU A 145 13.53 2.04 5.90
N LEU A 146 14.06 1.68 7.08
CA LEU A 146 13.64 0.48 7.83
C LEU A 146 12.22 0.58 8.39
N TYR A 147 11.73 1.80 8.60
CA TYR A 147 10.42 2.03 9.17
C TYR A 147 9.54 2.78 8.16
N PRO A 148 8.35 2.26 7.84
CA PRO A 148 7.38 3.03 7.07
C PRO A 148 7.08 4.32 7.82
N LYS A 149 7.14 5.45 7.11
CA LYS A 149 6.96 6.78 7.70
C LYS A 149 5.58 6.98 8.32
N ASP A 150 4.58 6.20 7.89
CA ASP A 150 3.19 6.33 8.32
C ASP A 150 2.53 4.95 8.51
N GLU A 151 2.71 4.34 9.69
CA GLU A 151 1.81 3.27 10.16
C GLU A 151 0.79 3.87 11.15
N ARG A 152 -0.42 4.16 10.65
CA ARG A 152 -1.50 4.77 11.43
C ARG A 152 -2.12 3.80 12.45
N SER A 153 -1.99 2.49 12.22
CA SER A 153 -2.46 1.43 13.11
C SER A 153 -1.51 0.22 13.02
N PRO A 154 -1.30 -0.53 14.11
CA PRO A 154 -0.48 -1.74 14.07
C PRO A 154 -1.03 -2.77 13.11
N ARG A 155 -0.12 -3.38 12.34
CA ARG A 155 -0.40 -4.58 11.56
C ARG A 155 -0.93 -5.70 12.46
N ASP A 156 -2.11 -6.23 12.18
CA ASP A 156 -2.77 -7.29 12.95
C ASP A 156 -2.69 -7.04 14.47
N SER A 157 -3.46 -6.05 14.95
CA SER A 157 -3.47 -5.57 16.35
C SER A 157 -3.72 -6.66 17.39
N SER A 158 -4.54 -7.66 17.04
CA SER A 158 -4.89 -8.78 17.92
C SER A 158 -3.81 -9.85 18.05
N ASP A 159 -2.87 -9.93 17.10
CA ASP A 159 -1.84 -10.97 17.11
C ASP A 159 -0.61 -10.52 17.92
N GLN A 160 -0.23 -11.30 18.92
CA GLN A 160 0.98 -11.04 19.68
C GLN A 160 2.27 -11.23 18.85
N PHE A 161 2.23 -12.05 17.80
CA PHE A 161 3.43 -12.53 17.09
C PHE A 161 3.75 -11.79 15.79
N GLY A 162 3.00 -10.74 15.46
CA GLY A 162 3.29 -9.85 14.33
C GLY A 162 2.42 -10.09 13.09
N GLY A 163 1.42 -10.95 13.18
CA GLY A 163 0.43 -11.14 12.13
C GLY A 163 0.95 -11.89 10.93
N SER A 164 0.20 -11.83 9.83
CA SER A 164 0.67 -12.31 8.52
C SER A 164 1.94 -11.57 8.13
N PRO A 165 3.04 -12.22 7.69
CA PRO A 165 3.14 -13.59 7.16
C PRO A 165 3.40 -14.71 8.19
N HIS A 166 3.12 -14.48 9.47
CA HIS A 166 3.22 -15.44 10.58
C HIS A 166 4.65 -15.98 10.78
N TYR A 167 5.65 -15.10 10.86
CA TYR A 167 7.07 -15.47 10.95
C TYR A 167 7.41 -16.45 12.08
N ARG A 168 6.70 -16.35 13.21
CA ARG A 168 6.85 -17.28 14.34
C ARG A 168 6.30 -18.67 14.00
N GLU A 169 5.06 -18.74 13.53
CA GLU A 169 4.38 -20.02 13.23
C GLU A 169 5.02 -20.75 12.05
N ARG A 170 5.53 -19.99 11.07
CA ARG A 170 6.31 -20.53 9.95
C ARG A 170 7.76 -20.87 10.33
N HIS A 171 8.13 -20.70 11.59
CA HIS A 171 9.47 -20.99 12.12
C HIS A 171 10.61 -20.20 11.44
N PHE A 172 10.29 -19.11 10.75
CA PHE A 172 11.28 -18.24 10.10
C PHE A 172 12.19 -17.57 11.13
N LEU A 173 11.61 -17.05 12.22
CA LEU A 173 12.39 -16.43 13.31
C LEU A 173 13.39 -17.41 13.92
N PHE A 174 12.98 -18.67 14.02
CA PHE A 174 13.86 -19.73 14.48
C PHE A 174 14.99 -20.00 13.48
N LEU A 175 14.68 -20.14 12.18
CA LEU A 175 15.68 -20.36 11.14
C LEU A 175 16.72 -19.23 11.14
N GLN A 176 16.27 -17.97 11.20
CA GLN A 176 17.13 -16.80 11.28
C GLN A 176 18.03 -16.85 12.52
N LYS A 177 17.46 -17.15 13.69
CA LYS A 177 18.22 -17.31 14.93
C LYS A 177 19.28 -18.41 14.83
N ALA A 178 18.91 -19.58 14.31
CA ALA A 178 19.81 -20.73 14.18
C ALA A 178 20.96 -20.44 13.22
N LEU A 179 20.70 -19.80 12.09
CA LEU A 179 21.72 -19.39 11.12
C LEU A 179 22.69 -18.39 11.73
N ILE A 180 22.18 -17.35 12.40
CA ILE A 180 23.01 -16.34 13.06
C ILE A 180 23.90 -16.97 14.13
N PHE A 181 23.35 -17.84 14.98
CA PHE A 181 24.17 -18.54 15.98
C PHE A 181 25.18 -19.49 15.35
N GLY A 182 24.83 -20.18 14.27
CA GLY A 182 25.78 -20.99 13.51
C GLY A 182 26.93 -20.16 12.92
N LEU A 183 26.65 -18.95 12.46
CA LEU A 183 27.66 -18.01 11.98
C LEU A 183 28.56 -17.52 13.13
N ILE A 184 27.98 -17.14 14.27
CA ILE A 184 28.72 -16.69 15.45
C ILE A 184 29.64 -17.80 15.98
N ASP A 185 29.11 -19.03 16.11
CA ASP A 185 29.86 -20.21 16.54
C ASP A 185 30.99 -20.55 15.56
N SER A 186 30.79 -20.32 14.26
CA SER A 186 31.85 -20.54 13.26
C SER A 186 33.01 -19.55 13.35
N ARG A 187 32.78 -18.36 13.91
CA ARG A 187 33.75 -17.25 13.94
C ARG A 187 34.37 -17.03 15.31
N SER A 188 33.68 -17.40 16.38
CA SER A 188 34.09 -17.15 17.75
C SER A 188 33.80 -18.35 18.64
N ASP A 189 34.74 -18.72 19.51
CA ASP A 189 34.56 -19.78 20.52
C ASP A 189 33.63 -19.34 21.68
N ILE A 190 32.75 -18.35 21.44
CA ILE A 190 31.83 -17.82 22.42
C ILE A 190 30.63 -18.77 22.50
N ILE A 191 30.80 -19.83 23.29
CA ILE A 191 29.75 -20.78 23.64
C ILE A 191 28.84 -20.12 24.68
N GLY A 192 28.09 -19.11 24.26
CA GLY A 192 27.08 -18.44 25.08
C GLY A 192 25.70 -19.00 24.78
N ASN A 193 25.02 -19.57 25.77
CA ASN A 193 23.59 -19.86 25.69
C ASN A 193 22.81 -18.54 25.80
N PHE A 194 22.72 -17.79 24.71
CA PHE A 194 22.04 -16.50 24.69
C PHE A 194 20.53 -16.68 24.60
N LYS A 195 19.82 -16.24 25.63
CA LYS A 195 18.36 -16.20 25.63
C LYS A 195 17.88 -14.99 24.82
N VAL A 196 17.52 -15.22 23.56
CA VAL A 196 16.90 -14.20 22.71
C VAL A 196 15.38 -14.25 22.86
N GLU A 197 14.82 -13.15 23.34
CA GLU A 197 13.38 -12.88 23.38
C GLU A 197 13.03 -11.77 22.39
N LEU A 198 11.85 -11.88 21.79
CA LEU A 198 11.29 -10.88 20.89
C LEU A 198 10.03 -10.29 21.51
N LYS A 199 9.82 -8.99 21.28
CA LYS A 199 8.65 -8.26 21.73
C LYS A 199 8.29 -7.26 20.63
N ARG A 200 7.00 -7.18 20.29
CA ARG A 200 6.50 -6.14 19.38
C ARG A 200 6.62 -4.77 20.04
N TYR A 201 6.85 -3.76 19.22
CA TYR A 201 6.85 -2.38 19.69
C TYR A 201 5.46 -2.04 20.26
N PRO A 202 5.36 -1.36 21.42
CA PRO A 202 4.07 -0.91 21.93
C PRO A 202 3.48 0.16 21.00
N HIS A 203 2.19 0.10 20.73
CA HIS A 203 1.51 1.11 19.94
C HIS A 203 0.67 2.03 20.84
N PRO A 204 0.72 3.36 20.62
CA PRO A 204 -0.13 4.29 21.34
C PRO A 204 -1.61 4.04 21.01
N GLN A 205 -2.50 4.69 21.75
CA GLN A 205 -3.92 4.72 21.42
C GLN A 205 -4.11 5.22 19.98
N CYS A 206 -4.83 4.44 19.18
CA CYS A 206 -5.06 4.71 17.75
C CYS A 206 -6.55 4.90 17.49
N TYR A 207 -6.86 5.66 16.45
CA TYR A 207 -8.24 5.84 15.96
C TYR A 207 -8.40 5.08 14.65
N GLY A 208 -9.25 4.05 14.66
CA GLY A 208 -9.71 3.36 13.48
C GLY A 208 -10.76 4.19 12.78
N ASP A 209 -10.37 4.84 11.67
CA ASP A 209 -11.28 5.70 10.91
C ASP A 209 -11.28 5.36 9.42
N ASP A 210 -12.16 4.43 9.05
CA ASP A 210 -12.33 3.96 7.68
C ASP A 210 -12.79 5.06 6.71
N PHE A 211 -13.34 6.16 7.24
CA PHE A 211 -13.80 7.29 6.43
C PHE A 211 -12.69 7.85 5.56
N TYR A 212 -11.50 8.07 6.12
CA TYR A 212 -10.38 8.69 5.41
C TYR A 212 -9.64 7.75 4.48
N GLY A 213 -9.93 6.44 4.54
CA GLY A 213 -9.40 5.45 3.62
C GLY A 213 -10.15 5.48 2.29
N SER A 214 -11.05 4.52 2.10
CA SER A 214 -11.71 4.32 0.80
C SER A 214 -12.84 5.32 0.54
N VAL A 215 -13.55 5.77 1.57
CA VAL A 215 -14.76 6.60 1.37
C VAL A 215 -14.40 8.03 0.98
N PHE A 216 -13.41 8.63 1.62
CA PHE A 216 -12.91 9.96 1.28
C PHE A 216 -12.46 10.04 -0.18
N VAL A 217 -11.72 9.03 -0.64
CA VAL A 217 -11.23 8.94 -2.01
C VAL A 217 -12.40 8.86 -3.01
N LEU A 218 -13.36 7.96 -2.77
CA LEU A 218 -14.56 7.84 -3.61
C LEU A 218 -15.34 9.16 -3.68
N PHE A 219 -15.49 9.84 -2.55
CA PHE A 219 -16.20 11.10 -2.46
C PHE A 219 -15.49 12.25 -3.20
N MET A 220 -14.17 12.37 -3.07
CA MET A 220 -13.36 13.31 -3.84
C MET A 220 -13.57 13.09 -5.35
N PHE A 221 -13.56 11.84 -5.81
CA PHE A 221 -13.85 11.51 -7.20
C PHE A 221 -15.26 11.93 -7.63
N LEU A 222 -16.28 11.74 -6.78
CA LEU A 222 -17.65 12.18 -7.07
C LEU A 222 -17.78 13.70 -7.16
N ILE A 223 -17.10 14.48 -6.31
CA ILE A 223 -17.06 15.95 -6.41
C ILE A 223 -16.44 16.37 -7.74
N ILE A 224 -15.29 15.80 -8.09
CA ILE A 224 -14.56 16.12 -9.31
C ILE A 224 -15.42 15.79 -10.53
N LEU A 225 -16.06 14.62 -10.54
CA LEU A 225 -16.92 14.18 -11.65
C LEU A 225 -18.17 15.03 -11.78
N SER A 226 -18.88 15.29 -10.68
CA SER A 226 -20.13 16.05 -10.70
C SER A 226 -19.91 17.54 -10.96
N GLY A 227 -18.83 18.13 -10.43
CA GLY A 227 -18.50 19.54 -10.63
C GLY A 227 -17.85 19.79 -12.00
N LEU A 228 -16.68 19.21 -12.25
CA LEU A 228 -15.86 19.60 -13.41
C LEU A 228 -16.40 19.09 -14.73
N LEU A 229 -16.81 17.81 -14.81
CA LEU A 229 -17.29 17.26 -16.08
C LEU A 229 -18.62 17.89 -16.50
N TYR A 230 -19.50 18.15 -15.55
CA TYR A 230 -20.75 18.83 -15.83
C TYR A 230 -20.52 20.26 -16.32
N CYS A 231 -19.71 21.05 -15.60
CA CYS A 231 -19.34 22.41 -16.04
C CYS A 231 -18.71 22.41 -17.43
N PHE A 232 -17.86 21.41 -17.72
CA PHE A 232 -17.22 21.25 -19.02
C PHE A 232 -18.23 20.97 -20.14
N VAL A 233 -19.19 20.08 -19.92
CA VAL A 233 -20.25 19.78 -20.90
C VAL A 233 -21.14 21.00 -21.15
N CYS A 234 -21.54 21.72 -20.10
CA CYS A 234 -22.32 22.95 -20.26
C CYS A 234 -21.54 24.02 -21.01
N LEU A 235 -20.24 24.21 -20.72
CA LEU A 235 -19.38 25.15 -21.43
C LEU A 235 -19.27 24.81 -22.92
N ILE A 236 -19.03 23.55 -23.27
CA ILE A 236 -18.99 23.11 -24.68
C ILE A 236 -20.33 23.36 -25.37
N LYS A 237 -21.44 23.04 -24.71
CA LYS A 237 -22.78 23.27 -25.25
C LYS A 237 -23.03 24.75 -25.51
N GLU A 238 -22.62 25.64 -24.61
CA GLU A 238 -22.78 27.08 -24.81
C GLU A 238 -21.88 27.61 -25.93
N VAL A 239 -20.62 27.19 -25.97
CA VAL A 239 -19.66 27.58 -27.02
C VAL A 239 -20.14 27.10 -28.40
N THR A 240 -20.62 25.86 -28.50
CA THR A 240 -21.14 25.31 -29.76
C THR A 240 -22.43 26.00 -30.18
N LEU A 241 -23.36 26.26 -29.25
CA LEU A 241 -24.59 27.01 -29.53
C LEU A 241 -24.31 28.47 -29.94
N GLU A 242 -23.28 29.09 -29.37
CA GLU A 242 -22.83 30.43 -29.76
C GLU A 242 -22.26 30.42 -31.18
N LYS A 243 -21.39 29.46 -31.50
CA LYS A 243 -20.82 29.26 -32.84
C LYS A 243 -21.90 28.98 -33.89
N GLN A 244 -22.85 28.09 -33.61
CA GLN A 244 -23.96 27.76 -34.53
C GLN A 244 -24.86 28.96 -34.83
N LYS A 245 -25.15 29.79 -33.82
CA LYS A 245 -25.99 30.99 -34.00
C LYS A 245 -25.22 32.19 -34.55
N GLN A 246 -23.91 32.06 -34.80
CA GLN A 246 -23.02 33.13 -35.25
C GLN A 246 -23.21 34.47 -34.51
N ARG A 247 -23.56 34.43 -33.22
CA ARG A 247 -23.94 35.64 -32.48
C ARG A 247 -22.83 36.69 -32.47
N LYS A 248 -21.56 36.27 -32.43
CA LYS A 248 -20.41 37.18 -32.53
C LYS A 248 -20.25 37.85 -33.90
N VAL A 249 -20.68 37.20 -35.00
CA VAL A 249 -20.63 37.78 -36.35
C VAL A 249 -21.72 38.83 -36.55
N LEU A 250 -22.89 38.60 -35.94
CA LEU A 250 -24.04 39.51 -36.03
C LEU A 250 -23.87 40.79 -35.19
N ILE A 251 -22.98 40.77 -34.18
CA ILE A 251 -22.65 41.93 -33.34
C ILE A 251 -21.50 42.77 -33.94
N ARG A 252 -20.56 42.17 -34.68
CA ARG A 252 -19.49 42.91 -35.38
C ARG A 252 -19.95 44.09 -36.27
N PRO A 253 -21.06 44.03 -37.02
CA PRO A 253 -21.49 45.18 -37.83
C PRO A 253 -22.12 46.32 -37.01
N LEU A 254 -22.49 46.10 -35.74
CA LEU A 254 -23.06 47.15 -34.87
C LEU A 254 -21.99 48.04 -34.23
N THR A 255 -20.72 47.64 -34.26
CA THR A 255 -19.57 48.46 -33.79
C THR A 255 -18.93 49.29 -34.90
N PHE A 256 -19.38 49.15 -36.15
CA PHE A 256 -18.89 49.89 -37.31
C PHE A 256 -19.96 50.81 -37.94
N LEU A 257 -20.98 51.17 -37.17
CA LEU A 257 -22.04 52.11 -37.53
C LEU A 257 -22.16 53.20 -36.46
#